data_AF-A0A9E2Z047-F1
#
_entry.id   AF-A0A9E2Z047-F1
#
_cell.length_a   1.000
_cell.length_b   1.000
_cell.length_c   1.000
_cell.angle_alpha   90.00
_cell.angle_beta   90.00
_cell.angle_gamma   90.00
#
_symmetry.space_group_name_H-M   'P 1'
#
loop_
_entity.id
_entity.type
_entity.pdbx_description
1 polymer ?
#
loop_
_entity_poly.entity_id
_entity_poly.type
_entity_poly.pdbx_seq_one_letter_code
_entity_poly.pdbx_strand_id
1 'polypeptide(L)'
;MGLGYVQRHYEEMKVRHEAVISEYNGNRKNTIGLNNLTTIALAKMLGLPVVSSEKETRIDQDSNKRQKIPDICKKEGVTHLDFNDLLRAEGIKN
;
A
#
# COMPACT_ATOMS: atom_id res chain seq x y z
N MET A 1 -10.65 -3.81 20.34
CA MET A 1 -10.76 -3.30 18.95
C MET A 1 -10.75 -4.49 18.02
N GLY A 2 -11.84 -4.74 17.30
CA GLY A 2 -12.11 -6.03 16.63
C GLY A 2 -11.90 -6.02 15.12
N LEU A 3 -11.87 -7.22 14.54
CA LEU A 3 -11.68 -7.52 13.11
C LEU A 3 -12.59 -6.71 12.17
N GLY A 4 -13.77 -6.28 12.63
CA GLY A 4 -14.71 -5.48 11.83
C GLY A 4 -14.17 -4.11 11.37
N TYR A 5 -13.23 -3.51 12.09
CA TYR A 5 -12.62 -2.23 11.68
C TYR A 5 -11.64 -2.40 10.51
N VAL A 6 -10.83 -3.46 10.53
CA VAL A 6 -9.93 -3.80 9.41
C VAL A 6 -10.77 -4.08 8.17
N GLN A 7 -11.84 -4.87 8.32
CA GLN A 7 -12.72 -5.22 7.21
C GLN A 7 -13.35 -3.98 6.57
N ARG A 8 -13.80 -3.00 7.37
CA ARG A 8 -14.33 -1.74 6.84
C ARG A 8 -13.27 -0.96 6.05
N HIS A 9 -12.06 -0.79 6.61
CA HIS A 9 -10.98 -0.08 5.90
C HIS A 9 -10.61 -0.79 4.59
N TYR A 10 -10.56 -2.11 4.60
CA TYR A 10 -10.28 -2.91 3.41
C TYR A 10 -11.35 -2.73 2.33
N GLU A 11 -12.64 -2.87 2.65
CA GLU A 11 -13.70 -2.72 1.65
C GLU A 11 -13.76 -1.29 1.08
N GLU A 12 -13.57 -0.28 1.93
CA GLU A 12 -13.47 1.12 1.47
C GLU A 12 -12.29 1.35 0.52
N MET A 13 -11.10 0.83 0.87
CA MET A 13 -9.91 0.96 0.03
C MET A 13 -10.06 0.20 -1.29
N LYS A 14 -10.68 -0.99 -1.25
CA LYS A 14 -10.94 -1.81 -2.43
C LYS A 14 -11.81 -1.08 -3.45
N VAL A 15 -12.84 -0.36 -3.00
CA VAL A 15 -13.68 0.49 -3.88
C VAL A 15 -12.89 1.68 -4.41
N ARG A 16 -12.14 2.41 -3.56
CA ARG A 16 -11.39 3.60 -3.99
C ARG A 16 -10.28 3.29 -5.01
N HIS A 17 -9.65 2.13 -4.88
CA HIS A 17 -8.47 1.75 -5.67
C HIS A 17 -8.77 0.66 -6.71
N GLU A 18 -10.04 0.34 -6.97
CA GLU A 18 -10.46 -0.76 -7.86
C GLU A 18 -9.71 -0.77 -9.21
N ALA A 19 -9.55 0.40 -9.83
CA ALA A 19 -8.90 0.56 -11.13
C ALA A 19 -7.41 0.15 -11.17
N VAL A 20 -6.75 0.14 -10.01
CA VAL A 20 -5.31 -0.16 -9.88
C VAL A 20 -5.06 -1.51 -9.21
N ILE A 21 -6.11 -2.26 -8.88
CA ILE A 21 -6.01 -3.62 -8.33
C ILE A 21 -5.68 -4.60 -9.47
N SER A 22 -4.58 -5.32 -9.32
CA SER A 22 -4.04 -6.27 -10.29
C SER A 22 -5.10 -7.30 -10.71
N GLU A 23 -5.81 -7.86 -9.74
CA GLU A 23 -6.84 -8.87 -9.92
C GLU A 23 -8.05 -8.34 -10.72
N TYR A 24 -8.25 -7.02 -10.78
CA TYR A 24 -9.39 -6.38 -11.45
C TYR A 24 -9.02 -5.74 -12.79
N ASN A 25 -7.72 -5.59 -13.08
CA ASN A 25 -7.25 -4.93 -14.30
C ASN A 25 -6.46 -5.84 -15.25
N GLY A 26 -6.58 -7.15 -15.09
CA GLY A 26 -5.98 -8.16 -15.97
C GLY A 26 -4.55 -8.54 -15.57
N ASN A 27 -4.25 -8.55 -14.28
CA ASN A 27 -2.93 -8.86 -13.71
C ASN A 27 -1.81 -8.00 -14.32
N ARG A 28 -2.08 -6.69 -14.44
CA ARG A 28 -1.08 -5.76 -14.97
C ARG A 28 0.17 -5.76 -14.10
N LYS A 29 1.31 -5.41 -14.70
CA LYS A 29 2.54 -5.17 -13.94
C LYS A 29 2.47 -3.78 -13.31
N ASN A 30 3.17 -3.61 -12.19
CA ASN A 30 3.25 -2.35 -11.43
C ASN A 30 1.88 -1.90 -10.89
N THR A 31 1.09 -2.85 -10.40
CA THR A 31 -0.20 -2.65 -9.75
C THR A 31 -0.21 -3.33 -8.40
N ILE A 32 -1.14 -2.92 -7.54
CA ILE A 32 -1.29 -3.47 -6.19
C ILE A 32 -2.18 -4.72 -6.21
N GLY A 33 -1.86 -5.74 -5.41
CA GLY A 33 -2.72 -6.90 -5.21
C GLY A 33 -3.70 -6.73 -4.05
N LEU A 34 -4.73 -7.58 -3.99
CA LEU A 34 -5.70 -7.59 -2.88
C LEU A 34 -5.02 -7.87 -1.53
N ASN A 35 -4.03 -8.75 -1.50
CA ASN A 35 -3.25 -9.03 -0.29
C ASN A 35 -2.50 -7.80 0.22
N ASN A 36 -1.95 -6.98 -0.70
CA ASN A 36 -1.27 -5.76 -0.31
C ASN A 36 -2.26 -4.75 0.29
N LEU A 37 -3.45 -4.62 -0.30
CA LEU A 37 -4.54 -3.78 0.23
C LEU A 37 -4.94 -4.19 1.65
N THR A 38 -5.07 -5.48 1.92
CA THR A 38 -5.36 -6.00 3.27
C THR A 38 -4.26 -5.59 4.26
N THR A 39 -2.98 -5.71 3.88
CA THR A 39 -1.85 -5.28 4.72
C THR A 39 -1.88 -3.78 5.00
N ILE A 40 -2.17 -2.94 3.99
CA ILE A 40 -2.26 -1.48 4.15
C ILE A 40 -3.45 -1.12 5.05
N ALA A 41 -4.60 -1.76 4.88
CA ALA A 41 -5.77 -1.54 5.73
C ALA A 41 -5.49 -1.89 7.20
N LEU A 42 -4.79 -3.00 7.45
CA LEU A 42 -4.36 -3.38 8.79
C LEU A 42 -3.38 -2.36 9.37
N ALA A 43 -2.35 -1.96 8.61
CA ALA A 43 -1.35 -0.98 9.05
C ALA A 43 -2.00 0.37 9.38
N LYS A 44 -2.95 0.84 8.56
CA LYS A 44 -3.75 2.04 8.81
C LYS A 44 -4.55 1.94 10.11
N MET A 45 -5.17 0.79 10.38
CA MET A 45 -5.91 0.58 11.62
C MET A 45 -4.98 0.62 12.84
N LEU A 46 -3.80 0.02 12.73
CA LEU A 46 -2.83 -0.07 13.82
C LEU A 46 -2.00 1.20 14.01
N GLY A 47 -2.06 2.15 13.06
CA GLY A 47 -1.19 3.33 13.06
C GLY A 47 0.28 2.98 12.85
N LEU A 48 0.57 1.89 12.13
CA LEU A 48 1.91 1.38 11.88
C LEU A 48 2.34 1.65 10.43
N PRO A 49 3.66 1.74 10.16
CA PRO A 49 4.17 1.85 8.80
C PRO A 49 4.01 0.52 8.03
N VAL A 50 3.94 0.63 6.71
CA VAL A 50 4.10 -0.52 5.80
C VAL A 50 5.52 -0.53 5.27
N VAL A 51 6.19 -1.68 5.37
CA VAL A 51 7.54 -1.87 4.84
C VAL A 51 7.47 -2.67 3.55
N SER A 52 8.11 -2.18 2.48
CA SER A 52 8.29 -2.96 1.26
C SER A 52 9.45 -2.43 0.43
N SER A 53 10.09 -3.27 -0.37
CA SER A 53 11.17 -2.88 -1.30
C SER A 53 10.69 -2.17 -2.57
N GLU A 54 9.39 -1.91 -2.70
CA GLU A 54 8.82 -1.18 -3.83
C GLU A 54 9.12 0.32 -3.75
N LYS A 55 9.18 0.96 -4.93
CA LYS A 55 9.32 2.41 -5.08
C LYS A 55 8.05 2.98 -5.69
N GLU A 56 7.77 4.26 -5.40
CA GLU A 56 6.68 5.01 -6.04
C GLU A 56 6.74 4.89 -7.56
N THR A 57 5.56 4.87 -8.20
CA THR A 57 5.48 4.81 -9.66
C THR A 57 5.95 6.14 -10.25
N ARG A 58 6.93 6.10 -11.16
CA ARG A 58 7.45 7.31 -11.83
C ARG A 58 6.36 7.92 -12.73
N ILE A 59 6.28 9.25 -12.70
CA ILE A 59 5.15 10.09 -13.16
C ILE A 59 4.87 10.00 -14.68
N ASP A 60 5.77 9.44 -15.49
CA ASP A 60 5.70 9.49 -16.96
C ASP A 60 4.78 8.47 -17.66
N GLN A 61 4.10 7.57 -16.93
CA GLN A 61 3.23 6.56 -17.56
C GLN A 61 1.87 6.46 -16.90
N ASP A 62 0.82 6.93 -17.58
CA ASP A 62 -0.58 6.47 -17.48
C ASP A 62 -1.01 6.06 -16.04
N SER A 63 -0.66 6.93 -15.08
CA SER A 63 -0.41 6.58 -13.67
C SER A 63 -1.66 6.21 -12.90
N ASN A 64 -2.83 6.46 -13.49
CA ASN A 64 -4.13 6.19 -12.89
C ASN A 64 -4.48 4.69 -12.84
N LYS A 65 -3.75 3.84 -13.56
CA LYS A 65 -3.98 2.38 -13.59
C LYS A 65 -2.79 1.53 -13.14
N ARG A 66 -1.65 2.16 -12.81
CA ARG A 66 -0.41 1.50 -12.40
C ARG A 66 0.08 2.15 -11.12
N GLN A 67 -0.34 1.59 -9.99
CA GLN A 67 0.03 2.07 -8.68
C GLN A 67 0.48 0.93 -7.79
N LYS A 68 1.60 1.15 -7.10
CA LYS A 68 2.27 0.19 -6.22
C LYS A 68 1.95 0.47 -4.75
N ILE A 69 2.44 -0.37 -3.84
CA ILE A 69 2.28 -0.20 -2.40
C ILE A 69 2.56 1.24 -1.94
N PRO A 70 3.69 1.89 -2.30
CA PRO A 70 4.00 3.22 -1.80
C PRO A 70 2.99 4.28 -2.26
N ASP A 71 2.47 4.15 -3.48
CA ASP A 71 1.49 5.07 -4.05
C ASP A 71 0.15 5.00 -3.29
N ILE A 72 -0.26 3.79 -2.90
CA ILE A 72 -1.50 3.58 -2.14
C ILE A 72 -1.33 3.99 -0.68
N CYS A 73 -0.19 3.66 -0.05
CA CYS A 73 0.14 4.12 1.29
C CYS A 73 0.03 5.65 1.40
N LYS A 74 0.62 6.38 0.43
CA LYS A 74 0.55 7.84 0.35
C LYS A 74 -0.88 8.36 0.22
N LYS A 75 -1.69 7.77 -0.67
CA LYS A 75 -3.11 8.13 -0.85
C LYS A 75 -3.96 7.87 0.40
N GLU A 76 -3.60 6.86 1.17
CA GLU A 76 -4.32 6.46 2.38
C GLU A 76 -3.77 7.11 3.67
N GLY A 77 -2.72 7.93 3.58
CA GLY A 77 -2.09 8.55 4.74
C GLY A 77 -1.36 7.55 5.65
N VAL A 78 -0.87 6.45 5.07
CA VAL A 78 -0.07 5.42 5.76
C VAL A 78 1.40 5.64 5.44
N THR A 79 2.26 5.66 6.45
CA THR A 79 3.71 5.75 6.25
C THR A 79 4.22 4.51 5.53
N HIS A 80 4.94 4.70 4.44
CA HIS A 80 5.70 3.66 3.77
C HIS A 80 7.18 3.82 4.10
N LEU A 81 7.86 2.72 4.41
CA LEU A 81 9.31 2.68 4.64
C LEU A 81 9.94 1.70 3.65
N ASP A 82 11.05 2.10 3.04
CA ASP A 82 11.95 1.13 2.43
C ASP A 82 12.80 0.43 3.51
N PHE A 83 13.63 -0.54 3.10
CA PHE A 83 14.45 -1.29 4.05
C PHE A 83 15.44 -0.40 4.81
N ASN A 84 16.05 0.59 4.15
CA ASN A 84 17.00 1.49 4.81
C ASN A 84 16.29 2.42 5.78
N ASP A 85 15.09 2.88 5.43
CA ASP A 85 14.27 3.72 6.31
C ASP A 85 13.80 2.96 7.55
N LEU A 86 13.46 1.67 7.39
CA LEU A 86 13.20 0.79 8.53
C LEU A 86 14.41 0.68 9.45
N LEU A 87 15.60 0.38 8.91
CA LEU A 87 16.81 0.25 9.73
C LEU A 87 17.11 1.53 10.52
N ARG A 88 16.93 2.71 9.89
CA ARG A 88 17.09 4.00 10.56
C ARG A 88 16.05 4.21 11.67
N ALA A 89 14.80 3.85 11.42
CA ALA A 89 13.73 3.96 12.42
C ALA A 89 14.00 3.06 13.65
N GLU A 90 14.58 1.89 13.44
CA GLU A 90 14.97 0.95 14.48
C GLU A 90 16.34 1.27 15.13
N GLY A 91 17.03 2.32 14.68
CA GLY A 91 18.36 2.70 15.18
C GLY A 91 19.48 1.72 14.82
N ILE A 92 19.24 0.83 13.84
CA ILE A 92 20.22 -0.14 13.37
C ILE A 92 21.17 0.57 12.39
N LYS A 93 22.44 0.65 12.77
CA LYS A 93 23.50 1.19 11.91
C LYS A 93 23.89 0.13 10.88
N ASN A 94 23.85 0.51 9.60
CA ASN A 94 24.29 -0.29 8.45
C ASN A 94 25.47 0.40 7.79
#